data_AF-A0A8T2FEB7-F1
#
_entry.id   AF-A0A8T2FEB7-F1
#
_cell.length_a   1.000
_cell.length_b   1.000
_cell.length_c   1.000
_cell.angle_alpha   90.00
_cell.angle_beta   90.00
_cell.angle_gamma   90.00
#
_symmetry.space_group_name_H-M   'P 1'
#
loop_
_entity.id
_entity.type
_entity.pdbx_description
1 polymer ?
#
loop_
_entity_poly.entity_id
_entity_poly.type
_entity_poly.pdbx_seq_one_letter_code
_entity_poly.pdbx_strand_id
1 'polypeptide(L)'
;MDGQVDSVQYLLQQMKLQGFHCSEDLFISVISVYRQVGLAERAVEMFYRIKEFGCDPSVKIYNHVLDTLLGENRIQMIYMVYRDMKRDGFEPNVFTYNVLLKALCKNNKVDGAKKLLVEMSNKGCCPDAVSYTTVISSMCEVGLVKEGRELAERFEPVVSVYNALINGLCKEHDYKGAFELMREMVEKGISPNVISYSTLINVLCNSGQIELAFSFLTQMLKRGCHPNIYTLSSLVKGCFLRGTTFDALDLWNQMIRGFGLQPNVVAYNTLVQGFCSHGNIVKAVSVFSHMEEIGCSPNIRTYGSLINGFAKRGSLDGAVYIWNKMLTSGCCPNVVVYTNMVEALCRHSKFKEAESLIEIMSKENCAPSVPTFNAFIKGLCDAGRLDWAEKVFRQMEQQHRCPPNIVTYNELLDGLAKANRIEEAYGLTREIFMRGVEWSSSTYNTLLHGSCNAGLPGIALQLVGKMMVDGKSPDEITMNMIILAYCKQGKAERAAQMLDLVSCGRRKWRPDVISYTNVIWGLCRSNCREDGVILLERMISAGIVPSIATWSVLVNCFILDDIVRAHDQFTI
;
A
#
# COMPACT_ATOMS: atom_id res chain seq x y z
N MET A 1 26.29 -1.28 -26.53
CA MET A 1 26.41 0.07 -25.94
C MET A 1 27.84 0.33 -25.45
N ASP A 2 28.56 -0.66 -24.92
CA ASP A 2 29.97 -0.54 -24.53
C ASP A 2 30.91 -0.03 -25.64
N GLY A 3 30.67 -0.43 -26.90
CA GLY A 3 31.50 0.00 -28.03
C GLY A 3 31.52 1.52 -28.32
N GLN A 4 30.51 2.28 -27.91
CA GLN A 4 30.53 3.75 -28.08
C GLN A 4 31.46 4.43 -27.08
N VAL A 5 31.51 3.92 -25.85
CA VAL A 5 32.38 4.44 -24.78
C VAL A 5 33.85 4.14 -25.07
N ASP A 6 34.15 2.92 -25.54
CA ASP A 6 35.50 2.52 -25.91
C ASP A 6 36.02 3.31 -27.12
N SER A 7 35.13 3.64 -28.07
CA SER A 7 35.45 4.50 -29.21
C SER A 7 35.79 5.93 -28.78
N VAL A 8 35.06 6.51 -27.82
CA VAL A 8 35.34 7.85 -27.27
C VAL A 8 36.70 7.88 -26.56
N GLN A 9 37.02 6.85 -25.76
CA GLN A 9 38.33 6.75 -25.09
C GLN A 9 39.48 6.62 -26.10
N TYR A 10 39.30 5.79 -27.13
CA TYR A 10 40.28 5.64 -28.21
C TYR A 10 40.55 6.97 -28.93
N LEU A 11 39.50 7.70 -29.29
CA LEU A 11 39.63 9.00 -29.97
C LEU A 11 40.34 10.04 -29.08
N LEU A 12 39.98 10.12 -27.80
CA LEU A 12 40.66 11.01 -26.85
C LEU A 12 42.16 10.66 -26.73
N GLN A 13 42.51 9.38 -26.71
CA GLN A 13 43.90 8.96 -26.64
C GLN A 13 44.69 9.29 -27.92
N GLN A 14 44.09 9.16 -29.11
CA GLN A 14 44.70 9.60 -30.36
C GLN A 14 44.90 11.12 -30.39
N MET A 15 43.92 11.91 -29.95
CA MET A 15 44.05 13.37 -29.85
C MET A 15 45.18 13.79 -28.91
N LYS A 16 45.37 13.06 -27.79
CA LYS A 16 46.49 13.26 -26.87
C LYS A 16 47.84 12.96 -27.53
N LEU A 17 47.96 11.85 -28.25
CA LEU A 17 49.19 11.46 -28.94
C LEU A 17 49.58 12.44 -30.04
N GLN A 18 48.59 13.08 -30.67
CA GLN A 18 48.79 14.09 -31.71
C GLN A 18 48.98 15.51 -31.14
N GLY A 19 48.90 15.70 -29.81
CA GLY A 19 49.17 16.97 -29.14
C GLY A 19 48.08 18.04 -29.32
N PHE A 20 46.84 17.66 -29.62
CA PHE A 20 45.75 18.62 -29.80
C PHE A 20 45.24 19.18 -28.47
N HIS A 21 45.06 20.50 -28.41
CA HIS A 21 44.32 21.16 -27.34
C HIS A 21 42.81 20.96 -27.55
N CYS A 22 42.14 20.42 -26.54
CA CYS A 22 40.71 20.13 -26.59
C CYS A 22 39.88 21.26 -25.97
N SER A 23 38.70 21.54 -26.53
CA SER A 23 37.79 22.55 -25.98
C SER A 23 36.95 22.01 -24.82
N GLU A 24 36.48 22.90 -23.94
CA GLU A 24 35.60 22.52 -22.82
C GLU A 24 34.29 21.87 -23.30
N ASP A 25 33.72 22.34 -24.43
CA ASP A 25 32.47 21.82 -24.98
C ASP A 25 32.60 20.36 -25.48
N LEU A 26 33.79 19.96 -25.93
CA LEU A 26 34.09 18.56 -26.26
C LEU A 26 33.96 17.70 -24.99
N PHE A 27 34.56 18.13 -23.88
CA PHE A 27 34.49 17.40 -22.62
C PHE A 27 33.09 17.39 -22.02
N ILE A 28 32.33 18.48 -22.13
CA ILE A 28 30.91 18.52 -21.74
C ILE A 28 30.09 17.51 -22.55
N SER A 29 30.36 17.38 -23.85
CA SER A 29 29.71 16.39 -24.71
C SER A 29 30.04 14.96 -24.27
N VAL A 30 31.32 14.68 -23.96
CA VAL A 30 31.76 13.38 -23.44
C VAL A 30 31.10 13.06 -22.08
N ILE A 31 31.06 14.02 -21.15
CA ILE A 31 30.38 13.87 -19.86
C ILE A 31 28.88 13.61 -20.05
N SER A 32 28.25 14.28 -21.02
CA SER A 32 26.83 14.07 -21.35
C SER A 32 26.57 12.67 -21.92
N VAL A 33 27.49 12.12 -22.70
CA VAL A 33 27.44 10.71 -23.16
C VAL A 33 27.55 9.76 -21.97
N TYR A 34 28.51 9.97 -21.07
CA TYR A 34 28.62 9.14 -19.86
C TYR A 34 27.37 9.21 -18.98
N ARG A 35 26.72 10.37 -18.89
CA ARG A 35 25.44 10.52 -18.19
C ARG A 35 24.34 9.68 -18.83
N GLN A 36 24.22 9.68 -20.15
CA GLN A 36 23.20 8.88 -20.85
C GLN A 36 23.40 7.38 -20.65
N VAL A 37 24.66 6.94 -20.54
CA VAL A 37 25.02 5.53 -20.35
C VAL A 37 25.00 5.12 -18.86
N GLY A 38 24.99 6.06 -17.92
CA GLY A 38 25.03 5.77 -16.48
C GLY A 38 26.42 5.37 -15.99
N LEU A 39 27.46 6.11 -16.41
CA LEU A 39 28.85 5.92 -16.02
C LEU A 39 29.43 7.17 -15.34
N ALA A 40 28.81 7.63 -14.25
CA ALA A 40 29.19 8.86 -13.57
C ALA A 40 30.62 8.84 -12.98
N GLU A 41 31.13 7.69 -12.57
CA GLU A 41 32.52 7.53 -12.11
C GLU A 41 33.53 7.86 -13.23
N ARG A 42 33.26 7.39 -14.46
CA ARG A 42 34.09 7.73 -15.63
C ARG A 42 33.99 9.19 -16.01
N ALA A 43 32.83 9.82 -15.81
CA ALA A 43 32.68 11.27 -16.02
C ALA A 43 33.57 12.08 -15.07
N VAL A 44 33.69 11.67 -13.80
CA VAL A 44 34.58 12.29 -12.81
C VAL A 44 36.05 12.05 -13.15
N GLU A 45 36.41 10.82 -13.52
CA GLU A 45 37.78 10.52 -13.95
C GLU A 45 38.20 11.39 -15.15
N MET A 46 37.35 11.50 -16.17
CA MET A 46 37.63 12.35 -17.32
C MET A 46 37.71 13.82 -16.95
N PHE A 47 36.89 14.29 -16.02
CA PHE A 47 36.94 15.66 -15.52
C PHE A 47 38.31 16.00 -14.91
N TYR A 48 38.90 15.12 -14.09
CA TYR A 48 40.23 15.39 -13.53
C TYR A 48 41.36 15.29 -14.55
N ARG A 49 41.12 14.61 -15.68
CA ARG A 49 42.10 14.46 -16.78
C ARG A 49 42.05 15.58 -17.81
N ILE A 50 41.07 16.49 -17.78
CA ILE A 50 40.94 17.57 -18.81
C ILE A 50 42.19 18.46 -18.90
N LYS A 51 42.89 18.66 -17.78
CA LYS A 51 44.15 19.44 -17.75
C LYS A 51 45.27 18.77 -18.55
N GLU A 52 45.25 17.44 -18.68
CA GLU A 52 46.20 16.69 -19.53
C GLU A 52 46.04 17.03 -21.02
N PHE A 53 44.89 17.58 -21.41
CA PHE A 53 44.57 17.98 -22.78
C PHE A 53 44.64 19.52 -22.96
N GLY A 54 45.22 20.22 -21.98
CA GLY A 54 45.37 21.67 -21.98
C GLY A 54 44.06 22.44 -21.91
N CYS A 55 43.00 21.85 -21.33
CA CYS A 55 41.73 22.53 -21.06
C CYS A 55 41.65 22.89 -19.58
N ASP A 56 41.43 24.16 -19.27
CA ASP A 56 41.18 24.62 -17.91
C ASP A 56 39.70 24.46 -17.53
N PRO A 57 39.39 23.96 -16.33
CA PRO A 57 38.00 23.82 -15.88
C PRO A 57 37.33 25.18 -15.69
N SER A 58 36.06 25.26 -16.05
CA SER A 58 35.16 26.36 -15.66
C SER A 58 34.02 25.85 -14.76
N VAL A 59 33.25 26.77 -14.18
CA VAL A 59 32.01 26.45 -13.42
C VAL A 59 31.04 25.60 -14.26
N LYS A 60 31.03 25.76 -15.60
CA LYS A 60 30.14 25.03 -16.51
C LYS A 60 30.41 23.53 -16.50
N ILE A 61 31.66 23.10 -16.63
CA ILE A 61 32.03 21.68 -16.62
C ILE A 61 31.84 21.06 -15.22
N TYR A 62 32.16 21.76 -14.12
CA TYR A 62 31.84 21.29 -12.76
C TYR A 62 30.35 21.00 -12.60
N ASN A 63 29.49 21.92 -13.05
CA ASN A 63 28.04 21.76 -12.97
C ASN A 63 27.52 20.55 -13.78
N HIS A 64 28.11 20.25 -14.95
CA HIS A 64 27.75 19.05 -15.73
C HIS A 64 28.17 17.76 -15.04
N VAL A 65 29.35 17.73 -14.43
CA VAL A 65 29.82 16.56 -13.65
C VAL A 65 28.91 16.36 -12.43
N LEU A 66 28.59 17.42 -11.69
CA LEU A 66 27.69 17.36 -10.53
C LEU A 66 26.29 16.88 -10.92
N ASP A 67 25.73 17.34 -12.04
CA ASP A 67 24.42 16.89 -12.52
C ASP A 67 24.44 15.43 -13.00
N THR A 68 25.55 14.98 -13.59
CA THR A 68 25.77 13.57 -13.94
C THR A 68 25.77 12.68 -12.70
N LEU A 69 26.52 13.07 -11.67
CA LEU A 69 26.56 12.37 -10.38
C LEU A 69 25.21 12.39 -9.65
N LEU A 70 24.43 13.46 -9.79
CA LEU A 70 23.06 13.56 -9.26
C LEU A 70 22.10 12.57 -9.94
N GLY A 71 22.32 12.28 -11.22
CA GLY A 71 21.59 11.26 -11.98
C GLY A 71 21.68 9.89 -11.31
N GLU A 72 22.89 9.48 -10.93
CA GLU A 72 23.18 8.21 -10.25
C GLU A 72 23.14 8.29 -8.72
N ASN A 73 22.73 9.42 -8.15
CA ASN A 73 22.63 9.64 -6.70
C ASN A 73 23.96 9.40 -5.93
N ARG A 74 25.10 9.73 -6.53
CA ARG A 74 26.44 9.53 -5.93
C ARG A 74 26.84 10.67 -4.99
N ILE A 75 26.12 10.81 -3.88
CA ILE A 75 26.24 11.98 -2.98
C ILE A 75 27.66 12.24 -2.44
N GLN A 76 28.46 11.21 -2.17
CA GLN A 76 29.83 11.37 -1.66
C GLN A 76 30.73 12.08 -2.70
N MET A 77 30.68 11.63 -3.95
CA MET A 77 31.45 12.23 -5.05
C MET A 77 30.98 13.66 -5.36
N ILE A 78 29.67 13.93 -5.24
CA ILE A 78 29.12 15.29 -5.38
C ILE A 78 29.79 16.25 -4.39
N TYR A 79 29.94 15.86 -3.12
CA TYR A 79 30.62 16.68 -2.11
C TYR A 79 32.11 16.85 -2.38
N MET A 80 32.78 15.81 -2.90
CA MET A 80 34.19 15.89 -3.29
C MET A 80 34.39 16.92 -4.41
N VAL A 81 33.64 16.79 -5.51
CA VAL A 81 33.72 17.72 -6.66
C VAL A 81 33.35 19.15 -6.26
N TYR A 82 32.35 19.33 -5.39
CA TYR A 82 31.99 20.64 -4.85
C TYR A 82 33.11 21.27 -3.98
N ARG A 83 33.79 20.46 -3.18
CA ARG A 83 34.93 20.93 -2.36
C ARG A 83 36.10 21.33 -3.26
N ASP A 84 36.37 20.56 -4.31
CA ASP A 84 37.42 20.85 -5.28
C ASP A 84 37.11 22.14 -6.06
N MET A 85 35.86 22.34 -6.49
CA MET A 85 35.42 23.60 -7.10
C MET A 85 35.75 24.82 -6.23
N LYS A 86 35.48 24.74 -4.92
CA LYS A 86 35.82 25.81 -3.96
C LYS A 86 37.33 25.98 -3.78
N ARG A 87 38.09 24.87 -3.69
CA ARG A 87 39.55 24.90 -3.55
C ARG A 87 40.21 25.55 -4.76
N ASP A 88 39.66 25.29 -5.95
CA ASP A 88 40.18 25.78 -7.22
C ASP A 88 39.75 27.24 -7.49
N GLY A 89 39.08 27.89 -6.51
CA GLY A 89 38.76 29.33 -6.52
C GLY A 89 37.44 29.68 -7.23
N PHE A 90 36.64 28.70 -7.62
CA PHE A 90 35.38 28.95 -8.31
C PHE A 90 34.22 29.15 -7.34
N GLU A 91 33.43 30.21 -7.57
CA GLU A 91 32.24 30.49 -6.79
C GLU A 91 31.04 29.65 -7.27
N PRO A 92 30.37 28.90 -6.37
CA PRO A 92 29.15 28.18 -6.71
C PRO A 92 28.02 29.14 -7.11
N ASN A 93 27.26 28.77 -8.14
CA ASN A 93 26.10 29.53 -8.57
C ASN A 93 24.78 28.85 -8.15
N VAL A 94 23.66 29.47 -8.50
CA VAL A 94 22.30 28.95 -8.21
C VAL A 94 22.12 27.50 -8.71
N PHE A 95 22.67 27.18 -9.89
CA PHE A 95 22.61 25.82 -10.43
C PHE A 95 23.39 24.82 -9.56
N THR A 96 24.61 25.16 -9.15
CA THR A 96 25.44 24.33 -8.26
C THR A 96 24.71 24.03 -6.96
N TYR A 97 24.13 25.06 -6.33
CA TYR A 97 23.33 24.89 -5.10
C TYR A 97 22.08 24.05 -5.32
N ASN A 98 21.35 24.24 -6.42
CA ASN A 98 20.17 23.43 -6.76
C ASN A 98 20.52 21.95 -6.95
N VAL A 99 21.67 21.62 -7.55
CA VAL A 99 22.15 20.23 -7.65
C VAL A 99 22.44 19.63 -6.27
N LEU A 100 23.11 20.38 -5.39
CA LEU A 100 23.39 19.94 -4.02
C LEU A 100 22.12 19.78 -3.18
N LEU A 101 21.15 20.70 -3.29
CA LEU A 101 19.85 20.60 -2.63
C LEU A 101 19.12 19.34 -3.08
N LYS A 102 19.06 19.06 -4.39
CA LYS A 102 18.47 17.83 -4.92
C LYS A 102 19.18 16.59 -4.41
N ALA A 103 20.52 16.59 -4.36
CA ALA A 103 21.31 15.47 -3.84
C ALA A 103 21.01 15.21 -2.35
N LEU A 104 20.98 16.26 -1.52
CA LEU A 104 20.62 16.18 -0.11
C LEU A 104 19.20 15.63 0.09
N CYS A 105 18.24 16.15 -0.68
CA CYS A 105 16.84 15.74 -0.60
C CYS A 105 16.65 14.27 -1.03
N LYS A 106 17.26 13.83 -2.13
CA LYS A 106 17.23 12.42 -2.57
C LYS A 106 17.78 11.43 -1.53
N ASN A 107 18.62 11.90 -0.60
CA ASN A 107 19.20 11.09 0.46
C ASN A 107 18.57 11.37 1.83
N ASN A 108 17.36 11.96 1.88
CA ASN A 108 16.60 12.29 3.09
C ASN A 108 17.35 13.18 4.09
N LYS A 109 18.34 13.97 3.63
CA LYS A 109 19.13 14.89 4.47
C LYS A 109 18.53 16.30 4.48
N VAL A 110 17.28 16.40 4.93
CA VAL A 110 16.47 17.64 4.89
C VAL A 110 17.11 18.78 5.68
N ASP A 111 17.66 18.52 6.87
CA ASP A 111 18.31 19.56 7.68
C ASP A 111 19.56 20.13 7.01
N GLY A 112 20.31 19.27 6.31
CA GLY A 112 21.42 19.71 5.48
C GLY A 112 20.95 20.62 4.35
N ALA A 113 19.82 20.29 3.71
CA ALA A 113 19.25 21.11 2.64
C ALA A 113 18.77 22.49 3.15
N LYS A 114 18.14 22.56 4.33
CA LYS A 114 17.76 23.83 4.97
C LYS A 114 18.97 24.71 5.27
N LYS A 115 20.03 24.14 5.86
CA LYS A 115 21.29 24.86 6.12
C LYS A 115 21.91 25.39 4.83
N LEU A 116 21.84 24.60 3.75
CA LEU A 116 22.37 24.99 2.46
C LEU A 116 21.60 26.16 1.82
N LEU A 117 20.27 26.26 2.00
CA LEU A 117 19.49 27.43 1.57
C LEU A 117 19.94 28.72 2.27
N VAL A 118 20.26 28.63 3.57
CA VAL A 118 20.77 29.76 4.34
C VAL A 118 22.19 30.12 3.91
N GLU A 119 23.07 29.14 3.70
CA GLU A 119 24.42 29.37 3.15
C GLU A 119 24.35 30.07 1.79
N MET A 120 23.47 29.61 0.91
CA MET A 120 23.27 30.16 -0.42
C MET A 120 22.91 31.66 -0.33
N SER A 121 21.94 32.01 0.53
CA SER A 121 21.52 33.40 0.77
C SER A 121 22.64 34.27 1.34
N ASN A 122 23.38 33.77 2.35
CA ASN A 122 24.47 34.51 3.00
C ASN A 122 25.65 34.80 2.07
N LYS A 123 25.80 34.05 0.99
CA LYS A 123 26.84 34.23 -0.03
C LYS A 123 26.41 35.10 -1.21
N GLY A 124 25.24 35.74 -1.12
CA GLY A 124 24.71 36.59 -2.19
C GLY A 124 24.10 35.82 -3.37
N CYS A 125 24.00 34.49 -3.29
CA CYS A 125 23.23 33.69 -4.23
C CYS A 125 21.77 33.62 -3.73
N CYS A 126 20.85 34.37 -4.32
CA CYS A 126 19.45 34.32 -3.88
C CYS A 126 18.82 32.97 -4.27
N PRO A 127 18.25 32.18 -3.33
CA PRO A 127 17.53 30.97 -3.67
C PRO A 127 16.34 31.27 -4.56
N ASP A 128 16.15 30.47 -5.61
CA ASP A 128 15.05 30.64 -6.56
C ASP A 128 13.85 29.76 -6.19
N ALA A 129 12.78 29.85 -6.96
CA ALA A 129 11.59 29.03 -6.78
C ALA A 129 11.89 27.52 -6.84
N VAL A 130 12.91 27.11 -7.61
CA VAL A 130 13.33 25.71 -7.72
C VAL A 130 14.06 25.26 -6.45
N SER A 131 14.91 26.11 -5.87
CA SER A 131 15.59 25.86 -4.60
C SER A 131 14.57 25.59 -3.48
N TYR A 132 13.62 26.50 -3.29
CA TYR A 132 12.59 26.35 -2.25
C TYR A 132 11.65 25.18 -2.53
N THR A 133 11.16 25.02 -3.76
CA THR A 133 10.27 23.89 -4.12
C THR A 133 10.93 22.54 -3.86
N THR A 134 12.23 22.40 -4.19
CA THR A 134 12.98 21.15 -3.96
C THR A 134 13.02 20.78 -2.48
N VAL A 135 13.34 21.75 -1.61
CA VAL A 135 13.41 21.52 -0.17
C VAL A 135 12.03 21.28 0.43
N ILE A 136 11.03 22.08 0.07
CA ILE A 136 9.65 21.92 0.57
C ILE A 136 9.05 20.58 0.14
N SER A 137 9.26 20.16 -1.11
CA SER A 137 8.80 18.84 -1.60
C SER A 137 9.43 17.71 -0.80
N SER A 138 10.73 17.80 -0.52
CA SER A 138 11.45 16.83 0.32
C SER A 138 10.94 16.82 1.76
N MET A 139 10.70 17.99 2.35
CA MET A 139 10.08 18.11 3.68
C MET A 139 8.70 17.44 3.72
N CYS A 140 7.88 17.65 2.69
CA CYS A 140 6.57 17.02 2.57
C CYS A 140 6.67 15.50 2.36
N GLU A 141 7.71 15.01 1.71
CA GLU A 141 7.95 13.57 1.54
C GLU A 141 8.35 12.88 2.84
N VAL A 142 9.02 13.59 3.75
CA VAL A 142 9.45 13.09 5.08
C VAL A 142 8.38 13.30 6.16
N GLY A 143 7.27 13.97 5.86
CA GLY A 143 6.20 14.26 6.83
C GLY A 143 6.44 15.48 7.71
N LEU A 144 7.27 16.43 7.25
CA LEU A 144 7.52 17.72 7.90
C LEU A 144 6.73 18.83 7.21
N VAL A 145 5.44 18.59 6.93
CA VAL A 145 4.62 19.50 6.12
C VAL A 145 4.40 20.86 6.79
N LYS A 146 4.27 20.89 8.13
CA LYS A 146 4.13 22.13 8.91
C LYS A 146 5.34 23.06 8.73
N GLU A 147 6.54 22.53 8.91
CA GLU A 147 7.77 23.30 8.68
C GLU A 147 7.90 23.71 7.22
N GLY A 148 7.41 22.87 6.29
CA GLY A 148 7.39 23.20 4.85
C GLY A 148 6.51 24.41 4.56
N ARG A 149 5.37 24.53 5.25
CA ARG A 149 4.47 25.69 5.17
C ARG A 149 5.12 26.94 5.76
N GLU A 150 5.76 26.85 6.93
CA GLU A 150 6.49 27.97 7.53
C GLU A 150 7.62 28.47 6.62
N LEU A 151 8.28 27.56 5.89
CA LEU A 151 9.29 27.95 4.90
C LEU A 151 8.66 28.65 3.69
N ALA A 152 7.47 28.22 3.26
CA ALA A 152 6.72 28.83 2.17
C ALA A 152 6.28 30.27 2.50
N GLU A 153 6.03 30.61 3.76
CA GLU A 153 5.67 31.97 4.19
C GLU A 153 6.81 32.99 4.04
N ARG A 154 8.06 32.53 3.89
CA ARG A 154 9.24 33.42 3.78
C ARG A 154 9.41 34.03 2.39
N PHE A 155 8.61 33.62 1.41
CA PHE A 155 8.69 34.11 0.04
C PHE A 155 7.31 34.06 -0.62
N GLU A 156 7.16 34.66 -1.81
CA GLU A 156 5.92 34.60 -2.56
C GLU A 156 5.78 33.21 -3.23
N PRO A 157 4.88 32.32 -2.75
CA PRO A 157 4.89 30.93 -3.18
C PRO A 157 4.34 30.79 -4.58
N VAL A 158 5.06 30.06 -5.44
CA VAL A 158 4.58 29.71 -6.78
C VAL A 158 3.71 28.45 -6.76
N VAL A 159 3.03 28.17 -7.87
CA VAL A 159 2.15 27.00 -8.06
C VAL A 159 2.81 25.68 -7.62
N SER A 160 4.11 25.49 -7.90
CA SER A 160 4.82 24.26 -7.54
C SER A 160 4.96 24.05 -6.03
N VAL A 161 5.06 25.13 -5.25
CA VAL A 161 5.14 25.08 -3.79
C VAL A 161 3.79 24.69 -3.20
N TYR A 162 2.70 25.30 -3.66
CA TYR A 162 1.35 24.90 -3.27
C TYR A 162 1.08 23.43 -3.61
N ASN A 163 1.45 22.97 -4.81
CA ASN A 163 1.28 21.58 -5.21
C ASN A 163 2.07 20.60 -4.31
N ALA A 164 3.29 20.97 -3.91
CA ALA A 164 4.11 20.16 -3.00
C ALA A 164 3.46 20.06 -1.60
N LEU A 165 3.01 21.20 -1.04
CA LEU A 165 2.34 21.25 0.26
C LEU A 165 1.00 20.50 0.25
N ILE A 166 0.17 20.69 -0.79
CA ILE A 166 -1.10 19.97 -0.97
C ILE A 166 -0.84 18.46 -1.03
N ASN A 167 0.16 18.02 -1.80
CA ASN A 167 0.52 16.61 -1.86
C ASN A 167 1.02 16.07 -0.50
N GLY A 168 1.80 16.87 0.24
CA GLY A 168 2.26 16.55 1.60
C GLY A 168 1.10 16.36 2.58
N LEU A 169 0.20 17.34 2.68
CA LEU A 169 -0.98 17.26 3.55
C LEU A 169 -1.87 16.07 3.19
N CYS A 170 -2.04 15.81 1.89
CA CYS A 170 -2.77 14.64 1.42
C CYS A 170 -2.14 13.30 1.86
N LYS A 171 -0.80 13.21 1.91
CA LYS A 171 -0.09 12.02 2.43
C LYS A 171 -0.24 11.87 3.95
N GLU A 172 -0.34 12.98 4.68
CA GLU A 172 -0.63 13.01 6.12
C GLU A 172 -2.13 12.82 6.43
N HIS A 173 -2.98 12.61 5.42
CA HIS A 173 -4.44 12.50 5.53
C HIS A 173 -5.13 13.78 6.04
N ASP A 174 -4.44 14.94 6.05
CA ASP A 174 -5.04 16.25 6.35
C ASP A 174 -5.68 16.86 5.10
N TYR A 175 -6.82 16.30 4.71
CA TYR A 175 -7.57 16.78 3.53
C TYR A 175 -8.12 18.19 3.72
N LYS A 176 -8.43 18.58 4.96
CA LYS A 176 -8.95 19.91 5.27
C LYS A 176 -7.89 20.97 4.99
N GLY A 177 -6.67 20.77 5.49
CA GLY A 177 -5.55 21.68 5.21
C GLY A 177 -5.22 21.75 3.71
N ALA A 178 -5.34 20.64 2.99
CA ALA A 178 -5.15 20.62 1.54
C ALA A 178 -6.18 21.48 0.78
N PHE A 179 -7.44 21.47 1.21
CA PHE A 179 -8.49 22.33 0.64
C PHE A 179 -8.32 23.80 1.00
N GLU A 180 -7.88 24.09 2.23
CA GLU A 180 -7.56 25.45 2.66
C GLU A 180 -6.42 26.04 1.81
N LEU A 181 -5.35 25.28 1.54
CA LEU A 181 -4.28 25.71 0.63
C LEU A 181 -4.77 25.96 -0.79
N MET A 182 -5.64 25.10 -1.31
CA MET A 182 -6.21 25.28 -2.65
C MET A 182 -7.05 26.56 -2.73
N ARG A 183 -7.76 26.92 -1.66
CA ARG A 183 -8.52 28.17 -1.57
C ARG A 183 -7.60 29.37 -1.45
N GLU A 184 -6.62 29.32 -0.56
CA GLU A 184 -5.61 30.36 -0.36
C GLU A 184 -4.87 30.68 -1.67
N MET A 185 -4.50 29.65 -2.43
CA MET A 185 -3.88 29.78 -3.75
C MET A 185 -4.75 30.64 -4.69
N VAL A 186 -6.07 30.39 -4.72
CA VAL A 186 -7.02 31.17 -5.52
C VAL A 186 -7.20 32.59 -4.99
N GLU A 187 -7.29 32.77 -3.67
CA GLU A 187 -7.45 34.08 -3.03
C GLU A 187 -6.25 35.00 -3.27
N LYS A 188 -5.04 34.42 -3.33
CA LYS A 188 -3.80 35.11 -3.71
C LYS A 188 -3.65 35.36 -5.21
N GLY A 189 -4.66 35.03 -6.02
CA GLY A 189 -4.62 35.23 -7.48
C GLY A 189 -3.78 34.21 -8.24
N ILE A 190 -3.30 33.15 -7.59
CA ILE A 190 -2.50 32.10 -8.22
C ILE A 190 -3.47 31.05 -8.78
N SER A 191 -3.52 30.88 -10.10
CA SER A 191 -4.46 29.93 -10.71
C SER A 191 -4.01 28.47 -10.50
N PRO A 192 -4.83 27.61 -9.88
CA PRO A 192 -4.53 26.19 -9.78
C PRO A 192 -4.48 25.52 -11.14
N ASN A 193 -3.52 24.61 -11.32
CA ASN A 193 -3.28 23.95 -12.60
C ASN A 193 -3.70 22.46 -12.56
N VAL A 194 -3.44 21.74 -13.66
CA VAL A 194 -3.77 20.32 -13.79
C VAL A 194 -3.19 19.48 -12.66
N ILE A 195 -1.98 19.81 -12.18
CA ILE A 195 -1.33 19.08 -11.08
C ILE A 195 -2.06 19.35 -9.77
N SER A 196 -2.44 20.60 -9.47
CA SER A 196 -3.19 20.97 -8.26
C SER A 196 -4.48 20.16 -8.14
N TYR A 197 -5.28 20.13 -9.21
CA TYR A 197 -6.55 19.38 -9.23
C TYR A 197 -6.32 17.86 -9.23
N SER A 198 -5.40 17.36 -10.04
CA SER A 198 -5.16 15.92 -10.15
C SER A 198 -4.67 15.30 -8.85
N THR A 199 -3.84 16.01 -8.09
CA THR A 199 -3.37 15.55 -6.77
C THR A 199 -4.55 15.40 -5.81
N LEU A 200 -5.41 16.43 -5.69
CA LEU A 200 -6.59 16.37 -4.83
C LEU A 200 -7.57 15.28 -5.28
N ILE A 201 -7.87 15.21 -6.57
CA ILE A 201 -8.77 14.19 -7.15
C ILE A 201 -8.24 12.78 -6.85
N ASN A 202 -6.96 12.51 -7.10
CA ASN A 202 -6.37 11.20 -6.82
C ASN A 202 -6.50 10.81 -5.34
N VAL A 203 -6.26 11.76 -4.45
CA VAL A 203 -6.33 11.53 -3.01
C VAL A 203 -7.76 11.26 -2.56
N LEU A 204 -8.73 12.04 -3.05
CA LEU A 204 -10.15 11.84 -2.77
C LEU A 204 -10.67 10.50 -3.30
N CYS A 205 -10.22 10.08 -4.48
CA CYS A 205 -10.53 8.76 -5.02
C CYS A 205 -9.97 7.63 -4.14
N ASN A 206 -8.73 7.78 -3.64
CA ASN A 206 -8.11 6.77 -2.77
C ASN A 206 -8.71 6.75 -1.36
N SER A 207 -9.29 7.85 -0.88
CA SER A 207 -9.98 7.93 0.42
C SER A 207 -11.47 7.57 0.34
N GLY A 208 -11.98 7.19 -0.83
CA GLY A 208 -13.38 6.82 -1.05
C GLY A 208 -14.35 8.00 -1.20
N GLN A 209 -13.86 9.24 -1.17
CA GLN A 209 -14.66 10.47 -1.30
C GLN A 209 -14.87 10.86 -2.78
N ILE A 210 -15.41 9.93 -3.58
CA ILE A 210 -15.52 10.11 -5.04
C ILE A 210 -16.42 11.27 -5.46
N GLU A 211 -17.47 11.58 -4.69
CA GLU A 211 -18.39 12.69 -4.98
C GLU A 211 -17.67 14.03 -4.95
N LEU A 212 -16.80 14.23 -3.96
CA LEU A 212 -15.95 15.41 -3.89
C LEU A 212 -14.96 15.42 -5.05
N ALA A 213 -14.38 14.28 -5.43
CA ALA A 213 -13.48 14.20 -6.57
C ALA A 213 -14.16 14.66 -7.88
N PHE A 214 -15.43 14.27 -8.12
CA PHE A 214 -16.22 14.76 -9.26
C PHE A 214 -16.55 16.26 -9.15
N SER A 215 -16.77 16.78 -7.95
CA SER A 215 -16.94 18.22 -7.74
C SER A 215 -15.68 19.01 -8.13
N PHE A 216 -14.50 18.49 -7.79
CA PHE A 216 -13.21 19.07 -8.20
C PHE A 216 -12.97 18.96 -9.71
N LEU A 217 -13.36 17.85 -10.34
CA LEU A 217 -13.33 17.74 -11.81
C LEU A 217 -14.21 18.80 -12.46
N THR A 218 -15.41 19.01 -11.93
CA THR A 218 -16.34 20.04 -12.44
C THR A 218 -15.77 21.44 -12.27
N GLN A 219 -15.15 21.72 -11.12
CA GLN A 219 -14.46 22.99 -10.88
C GLN A 219 -13.28 23.21 -11.82
N MET A 220 -12.50 22.15 -12.07
CA MET A 220 -11.37 22.13 -13.00
C MET A 220 -11.84 22.53 -14.41
N LEU A 221 -12.90 21.88 -14.91
CA LEU A 221 -13.48 22.18 -16.23
C LEU A 221 -14.09 23.59 -16.32
N LYS A 222 -14.81 24.04 -15.28
CA LYS A 222 -15.39 25.41 -15.25
C LYS A 222 -14.33 26.51 -15.34
N ARG A 223 -13.11 26.23 -14.90
CA ARG A 223 -11.97 27.16 -15.00
C ARG A 223 -11.18 27.03 -16.30
N GLY A 224 -11.63 26.21 -17.25
CA GLY A 224 -10.91 25.95 -18.49
C GLY A 224 -9.66 25.09 -18.31
N CYS A 225 -9.50 24.42 -17.17
CA CYS A 225 -8.41 23.48 -16.94
C CYS A 225 -8.89 22.08 -17.38
N HIS A 226 -8.24 21.50 -18.38
CA HIS A 226 -8.67 20.20 -18.93
C HIS A 226 -7.97 19.03 -18.21
N PRO A 227 -8.71 17.98 -17.83
CA PRO A 227 -8.13 16.80 -17.17
C PRO A 227 -7.17 16.08 -18.11
N ASN A 228 -6.11 15.48 -17.54
CA ASN A 228 -5.21 14.62 -18.29
C ASN A 228 -5.52 13.14 -18.01
N ILE A 229 -4.78 12.24 -18.65
CA ILE A 229 -4.93 10.79 -18.49
C ILE A 229 -4.83 10.38 -17.00
N TYR A 230 -3.92 11.02 -16.25
CA TYR A 230 -3.74 10.73 -14.83
C TYR A 230 -4.98 11.13 -14.01
N THR A 231 -5.53 12.34 -14.22
CA THR A 231 -6.76 12.82 -13.55
C THR A 231 -7.91 11.83 -13.74
N LEU A 232 -8.18 11.45 -15.00
CA LEU A 232 -9.29 10.56 -15.34
C LEU A 232 -9.02 9.12 -14.88
N SER A 233 -7.79 8.62 -14.97
CA SER A 233 -7.43 7.29 -14.44
C SER A 233 -7.62 7.22 -12.92
N SER A 234 -7.31 8.28 -12.19
CA SER A 234 -7.58 8.37 -10.76
C SER A 234 -9.07 8.31 -10.44
N LEU A 235 -9.92 8.99 -11.22
CA LEU A 235 -11.38 8.91 -11.07
C LEU A 235 -11.93 7.53 -11.41
N VAL A 236 -11.46 6.90 -12.50
CA VAL A 236 -11.80 5.52 -12.86
C VAL A 236 -11.44 4.57 -11.71
N LYS A 237 -10.24 4.70 -11.14
CA LYS A 237 -9.82 3.95 -9.96
C LYS A 237 -10.77 4.16 -8.78
N GLY A 238 -11.12 5.41 -8.48
CA GLY A 238 -12.04 5.76 -7.39
C GLY A 238 -13.43 5.18 -7.58
N CYS A 239 -13.95 5.15 -8.81
CA CYS A 239 -15.24 4.53 -9.13
C CYS A 239 -15.21 3.02 -8.89
N PHE A 240 -14.13 2.33 -9.29
CA PHE A 240 -13.93 0.93 -8.93
C PHE A 240 -13.85 0.76 -7.40
N LEU A 241 -13.09 1.56 -6.67
CA LEU A 241 -13.03 1.41 -5.20
C LEU A 241 -14.39 1.55 -4.51
N ARG A 242 -15.31 2.35 -5.06
CA ARG A 242 -16.69 2.47 -4.56
C ARG A 242 -17.64 1.37 -5.03
N GLY A 243 -17.30 0.65 -6.09
CA GLY A 243 -18.19 -0.33 -6.73
C GLY A 243 -19.02 0.22 -7.90
N THR A 244 -18.86 1.49 -8.29
CA THR A 244 -19.61 2.11 -9.40
C THR A 244 -18.95 1.83 -10.76
N THR A 245 -19.04 0.58 -11.20
CA THR A 245 -18.38 0.12 -12.45
C THR A 245 -18.92 0.81 -13.71
N PHE A 246 -20.17 1.26 -13.70
CA PHE A 246 -20.77 1.98 -14.83
C PHE A 246 -20.12 3.36 -15.01
N ASP A 247 -19.98 4.13 -13.93
CA ASP A 247 -19.32 5.45 -13.95
C ASP A 247 -17.85 5.34 -14.40
N ALA A 248 -17.17 4.26 -13.98
CA ALA A 248 -15.80 3.98 -14.41
C ALA A 248 -15.69 3.81 -15.94
N LEU A 249 -16.67 3.11 -16.55
CA LEU A 249 -16.74 2.92 -18.00
C LEU A 249 -17.15 4.19 -18.74
N ASP A 250 -18.05 4.99 -18.17
CA ASP A 250 -18.42 6.28 -18.74
C ASP A 250 -17.23 7.23 -18.76
N LEU A 251 -16.47 7.33 -17.66
CA LEU A 251 -15.23 8.10 -17.59
C LEU A 251 -14.17 7.61 -18.57
N TRP A 252 -14.06 6.29 -18.78
CA TRP A 252 -13.17 5.73 -19.80
C TRP A 252 -13.58 6.17 -21.21
N ASN A 253 -14.87 6.12 -21.52
CA ASN A 253 -15.40 6.60 -22.81
C ASN A 253 -15.22 8.11 -22.98
N GLN A 254 -15.42 8.90 -21.92
CA GLN A 254 -15.15 10.33 -21.92
C GLN A 254 -13.67 10.63 -22.14
N MET A 255 -12.75 9.85 -21.54
CA MET A 255 -11.31 9.97 -21.78
C MET A 255 -10.98 9.85 -23.27
N ILE A 256 -11.50 8.81 -23.93
CA ILE A 256 -11.18 8.50 -25.34
C ILE A 256 -11.95 9.41 -26.31
N ARG A 257 -13.28 9.49 -26.17
CA ARG A 257 -14.16 10.16 -27.14
C ARG A 257 -14.43 11.62 -26.80
N GLY A 258 -14.54 11.94 -25.51
CA GLY A 258 -14.84 13.30 -25.05
C GLY A 258 -13.63 14.21 -25.10
N PHE A 259 -12.51 13.77 -24.51
CA PHE A 259 -11.27 14.55 -24.45
C PHE A 259 -10.23 14.17 -25.52
N GLY A 260 -10.46 13.12 -26.30
CA GLY A 260 -9.53 12.68 -27.34
C GLY A 260 -8.19 12.15 -26.80
N LEU A 261 -8.16 11.69 -25.54
CA LEU A 261 -6.93 11.25 -24.88
C LEU A 261 -6.65 9.79 -25.21
N GLN A 262 -5.42 9.49 -25.58
CA GLN A 262 -4.95 8.12 -25.80
C GLN A 262 -4.57 7.48 -24.47
N PRO A 263 -5.29 6.45 -23.98
CA PRO A 263 -4.98 5.83 -22.70
C PRO A 263 -3.60 5.18 -22.74
N ASN A 264 -2.80 5.43 -21.70
CA ASN A 264 -1.48 4.80 -21.56
C ASN A 264 -1.56 3.50 -20.74
N VAL A 265 -0.43 2.82 -20.58
CA VAL A 265 -0.31 1.57 -19.80
C VAL A 265 -0.89 1.71 -18.38
N VAL A 266 -0.76 2.88 -17.75
CA VAL A 266 -1.29 3.13 -16.40
C VAL A 266 -2.82 3.17 -16.39
N ALA A 267 -3.43 3.81 -17.39
CA ALA A 267 -4.88 3.86 -17.54
C ALA A 267 -5.46 2.47 -17.78
N TYR A 268 -4.88 1.70 -18.71
CA TYR A 268 -5.29 0.31 -18.96
C TYR A 268 -5.14 -0.58 -17.73
N ASN A 269 -4.01 -0.48 -17.02
CA ASN A 269 -3.79 -1.22 -15.78
C ASN A 269 -4.84 -0.91 -14.72
N THR A 270 -5.27 0.35 -14.63
CA THR A 270 -6.34 0.75 -13.70
C THR A 270 -7.66 0.07 -14.06
N LEU A 271 -8.01 0.02 -15.35
CA LEU A 271 -9.23 -0.61 -15.84
C LEU A 271 -9.20 -2.14 -15.66
N VAL A 272 -8.09 -2.79 -16.01
CA VAL A 272 -7.88 -4.25 -15.82
C VAL A 272 -7.97 -4.62 -14.33
N GLN A 273 -7.23 -3.91 -13.47
CA GLN A 273 -7.26 -4.14 -12.02
C GLN A 273 -8.66 -3.92 -11.44
N GLY A 274 -9.33 -2.86 -11.89
CA GLY A 274 -10.72 -2.55 -11.53
C GLY A 274 -11.66 -3.72 -11.81
N PHE A 275 -11.68 -4.21 -13.05
CA PHE A 275 -12.52 -5.35 -13.41
C PHE A 275 -12.17 -6.64 -12.68
N CYS A 276 -10.87 -6.94 -12.51
CA CYS A 276 -10.43 -8.09 -11.71
C CYS A 276 -10.92 -8.02 -10.26
N SER A 277 -10.83 -6.85 -9.62
CA SER A 277 -11.26 -6.67 -8.23
C SER A 277 -12.77 -6.83 -8.02
N HIS A 278 -13.57 -6.56 -9.07
CA HIS A 278 -15.04 -6.74 -9.07
C HIS A 278 -15.48 -8.10 -9.61
N GLY A 279 -14.54 -9.03 -9.82
CA GLY A 279 -14.83 -10.38 -10.31
C GLY A 279 -15.22 -10.48 -11.80
N ASN A 280 -15.21 -9.37 -12.55
CA ASN A 280 -15.53 -9.37 -13.97
C ASN A 280 -14.30 -9.66 -14.83
N ILE A 281 -13.78 -10.88 -14.72
CA ILE A 281 -12.57 -11.29 -15.43
C ILE A 281 -12.73 -11.25 -16.97
N VAL A 282 -13.94 -11.46 -17.48
CA VAL A 282 -14.22 -11.45 -18.92
C VAL A 282 -13.95 -10.06 -19.51
N LYS A 283 -14.46 -8.99 -18.85
CA LYS A 283 -14.14 -7.62 -19.26
C LYS A 283 -12.67 -7.29 -19.06
N ALA A 284 -12.03 -7.77 -17.99
CA ALA A 284 -10.61 -7.55 -17.77
C ALA A 284 -9.75 -8.14 -18.90
N VAL A 285 -10.07 -9.35 -19.38
CA VAL A 285 -9.39 -9.99 -20.52
C VAL A 285 -9.68 -9.24 -21.82
N SER A 286 -10.92 -8.79 -22.05
CA SER A 286 -11.24 -7.98 -23.23
C SER A 286 -10.45 -6.66 -23.26
N VAL A 287 -10.31 -5.98 -22.12
CA VAL A 287 -9.49 -4.76 -22.01
C VAL A 287 -8.01 -5.07 -22.26
N PHE A 288 -7.51 -6.19 -21.75
CA PHE A 288 -6.14 -6.65 -21.98
C PHE A 288 -5.87 -6.96 -23.47
N SER A 289 -6.77 -7.67 -24.15
CA SER A 289 -6.65 -7.92 -25.59
C SER A 289 -6.68 -6.62 -26.39
N HIS A 290 -7.60 -5.71 -26.05
CA HIS A 290 -7.66 -4.40 -26.71
C HIS A 290 -6.37 -3.59 -26.51
N MET A 291 -5.78 -3.64 -25.32
CA MET A 291 -4.49 -3.01 -25.01
C MET A 291 -3.37 -3.52 -25.94
N GLU A 292 -3.34 -4.82 -26.24
CA GLU A 292 -2.39 -5.42 -27.17
C GLU A 292 -2.67 -5.03 -28.63
N GLU A 293 -3.93 -5.01 -29.05
CA GLU A 293 -4.35 -4.66 -30.41
C GLU A 293 -3.91 -3.25 -30.83
N ILE A 294 -3.95 -2.30 -29.89
CA ILE A 294 -3.51 -0.91 -30.14
C ILE A 294 -2.00 -0.71 -29.97
N GLY A 295 -1.23 -1.78 -29.73
CA GLY A 295 0.22 -1.72 -29.53
C GLY A 295 0.65 -1.15 -28.17
N CYS A 296 -0.24 -1.08 -27.19
CA CYS A 296 0.12 -0.67 -25.83
C CYS A 296 0.68 -1.87 -25.07
N SER A 297 2.00 -2.00 -24.95
CA SER A 297 2.61 -3.21 -24.37
C SER A 297 2.21 -3.44 -22.89
N PRO A 298 1.57 -4.59 -22.57
CA PRO A 298 1.30 -4.98 -21.19
C PRO A 298 2.59 -5.09 -20.38
N ASN A 299 2.53 -4.72 -19.10
CA ASN A 299 3.67 -4.82 -18.19
C ASN A 299 3.39 -5.75 -17.01
N ILE A 300 4.37 -5.90 -16.13
CA ILE A 300 4.27 -6.79 -14.96
C ILE A 300 3.04 -6.52 -14.08
N ARG A 301 2.58 -5.27 -14.01
CA ARG A 301 1.37 -4.89 -13.25
C ARG A 301 0.09 -5.36 -13.95
N THR A 302 0.05 -5.34 -15.28
CA THR A 302 -1.07 -5.86 -16.08
C THR A 302 -1.22 -7.36 -15.83
N TYR A 303 -0.14 -8.12 -16.05
CA TYR A 303 -0.11 -9.58 -15.87
C TYR A 303 -0.41 -9.97 -14.42
N GLY A 304 0.21 -9.30 -13.45
CA GLY A 304 -0.05 -9.56 -12.02
C GLY A 304 -1.51 -9.33 -11.62
N SER A 305 -2.17 -8.30 -12.18
CA SER A 305 -3.59 -8.01 -11.91
C SER A 305 -4.51 -9.10 -12.48
N LEU A 306 -4.22 -9.60 -13.68
CA LEU A 306 -4.98 -10.68 -14.30
C LEU A 306 -4.77 -12.02 -13.58
N ILE A 307 -3.53 -12.38 -13.25
CA ILE A 307 -3.21 -13.61 -12.49
C ILE A 307 -3.94 -13.59 -11.14
N ASN A 308 -3.90 -12.48 -10.40
CA ASN A 308 -4.65 -12.33 -9.16
C ASN A 308 -6.18 -12.43 -9.38
N GLY A 309 -6.70 -11.81 -10.45
CA GLY A 309 -8.11 -11.90 -10.82
C GLY A 309 -8.56 -13.33 -11.09
N PHE A 310 -7.79 -14.10 -11.87
CA PHE A 310 -8.04 -15.52 -12.12
C PHE A 310 -7.90 -16.37 -10.86
N ALA A 311 -6.89 -16.10 -10.02
CA ALA A 311 -6.69 -16.77 -8.74
C ALA A 311 -7.90 -16.59 -7.81
N LYS A 312 -8.42 -15.36 -7.69
CA LYS A 312 -9.60 -15.05 -6.86
C LYS A 312 -10.89 -15.69 -7.36
N ARG A 313 -11.02 -15.87 -8.68
CA ARG A 313 -12.17 -16.58 -9.29
C ARG A 313 -12.03 -18.11 -9.20
N GLY A 314 -10.89 -18.62 -8.72
CA GLY A 314 -10.63 -20.06 -8.67
C GLY A 314 -10.44 -20.69 -10.06
N SER A 315 -9.84 -19.96 -11.01
CA SER A 315 -9.50 -20.50 -12.34
C SER A 315 -7.99 -20.58 -12.50
N LEU A 316 -7.42 -21.76 -12.26
CA LEU A 316 -5.98 -22.01 -12.42
C LEU A 316 -5.55 -21.93 -13.89
N ASP A 317 -6.33 -22.47 -14.82
CA ASP A 317 -5.98 -22.49 -16.25
C ASP A 317 -5.79 -21.08 -16.82
N GLY A 318 -6.66 -20.13 -16.45
CA GLY A 318 -6.53 -18.73 -16.83
C GLY A 318 -5.28 -18.08 -16.23
N ALA A 319 -4.97 -18.37 -14.96
CA ALA A 319 -3.76 -17.87 -14.32
C ALA A 319 -2.48 -18.41 -15.00
N VAL A 320 -2.45 -19.71 -15.32
CA VAL A 320 -1.34 -20.35 -16.06
C VAL A 320 -1.20 -19.79 -17.47
N TYR A 321 -2.31 -19.57 -18.17
CA TYR A 321 -2.29 -18.96 -19.51
C TYR A 321 -1.65 -17.56 -19.49
N ILE A 322 -2.08 -16.70 -18.56
CA ILE A 322 -1.53 -15.35 -18.41
C ILE A 322 -0.06 -15.38 -17.95
N TRP A 323 0.30 -16.31 -17.06
CA TRP A 323 1.68 -16.54 -16.66
C TRP A 323 2.58 -16.90 -17.85
N ASN A 324 2.18 -17.88 -18.66
CA ASN A 324 2.95 -18.28 -19.84
C ASN A 324 3.05 -17.15 -20.86
N LYS A 325 1.95 -16.40 -21.08
CA LYS A 325 1.94 -15.24 -21.98
C LYS A 325 2.88 -14.13 -21.52
N MET A 326 2.99 -13.92 -20.21
CA MET A 326 3.95 -12.97 -19.63
C MET A 326 5.39 -13.39 -19.94
N LEU A 327 5.73 -14.67 -19.75
CA LEU A 327 7.06 -15.21 -20.03
C LEU A 327 7.42 -15.13 -21.53
N THR A 328 6.50 -15.49 -22.42
CA THR A 328 6.72 -15.40 -23.88
C THR A 328 6.86 -13.96 -24.37
N SER A 329 6.28 -13.00 -23.65
CA SER A 329 6.43 -11.56 -23.91
C SER A 329 7.74 -10.97 -23.35
N GLY A 330 8.63 -11.80 -22.79
CA GLY A 330 9.89 -11.35 -22.20
C GLY A 330 9.74 -10.57 -20.88
N CYS A 331 8.57 -10.64 -20.23
CA CYS A 331 8.33 -9.99 -18.95
C CYS A 331 8.69 -10.95 -17.80
N CYS A 332 9.77 -10.66 -17.06
CA CYS A 332 10.16 -11.47 -15.91
C CYS A 332 9.18 -11.28 -14.72
N PRO A 333 8.74 -12.36 -14.07
CA PRO A 333 7.90 -12.25 -12.87
C PRO A 333 8.62 -11.53 -11.73
N ASN A 334 7.90 -10.69 -10.99
CA ASN A 334 8.41 -10.13 -9.74
C ASN A 334 7.79 -10.84 -8.53
N VAL A 335 8.22 -10.47 -7.32
CA VAL A 335 7.74 -11.02 -6.05
C VAL A 335 6.21 -11.10 -5.99
N VAL A 336 5.51 -10.03 -6.39
CA VAL A 336 4.04 -9.95 -6.34
C VAL A 336 3.41 -10.98 -7.28
N VAL A 337 3.94 -11.14 -8.49
CA VAL A 337 3.39 -12.10 -9.47
C VAL A 337 3.63 -13.54 -9.03
N TYR A 338 4.80 -13.86 -8.47
CA TYR A 338 5.04 -15.15 -7.82
C TYR A 338 4.06 -15.40 -6.67
N THR A 339 3.87 -14.43 -5.77
CA THR A 339 2.92 -14.57 -4.65
C THR A 339 1.50 -14.86 -5.15
N ASN A 340 1.02 -14.13 -6.17
CA ASN A 340 -0.32 -14.35 -6.74
C ASN A 340 -0.46 -15.75 -7.35
N MET A 341 0.60 -16.28 -7.98
CA MET A 341 0.60 -17.61 -8.57
C MET A 341 0.67 -18.71 -7.50
N VAL A 342 1.45 -18.52 -6.43
CA VAL A 342 1.45 -19.40 -5.24
C VAL A 342 0.04 -19.46 -4.63
N GLU A 343 -0.63 -18.31 -4.47
CA GLU A 343 -2.00 -18.24 -3.97
C GLU A 343 -2.99 -18.99 -4.90
N ALA A 344 -2.84 -18.84 -6.22
CA ALA A 344 -3.65 -19.56 -7.21
C ALA A 344 -3.50 -21.08 -7.09
N LEU A 345 -2.27 -21.57 -6.95
CA LEU A 345 -1.95 -22.99 -6.78
C LEU A 345 -2.50 -23.52 -5.46
N CYS A 346 -2.35 -22.78 -4.37
CA CYS A 346 -2.87 -23.15 -3.05
C CYS A 346 -4.38 -23.35 -3.04
N ARG A 347 -5.14 -22.44 -3.68
CA ARG A 347 -6.61 -22.57 -3.80
C ARG A 347 -7.05 -23.84 -4.53
N HIS A 348 -6.21 -24.39 -5.41
CA HIS A 348 -6.47 -25.63 -6.13
C HIS A 348 -5.77 -26.84 -5.49
N SER A 349 -5.33 -26.71 -4.24
CA SER A 349 -4.62 -27.76 -3.49
C SER A 349 -3.33 -28.26 -4.17
N LYS A 350 -2.74 -27.45 -5.04
CA LYS A 350 -1.50 -27.73 -5.79
C LYS A 350 -0.24 -27.34 -4.99
N PHE A 351 -0.17 -27.79 -3.74
CA PHE A 351 0.84 -27.33 -2.78
C PHE A 351 2.29 -27.67 -3.15
N LYS A 352 2.53 -28.83 -3.79
CA LYS A 352 3.88 -29.20 -4.25
C LYS A 352 4.39 -28.29 -5.36
N GLU A 353 3.48 -27.92 -6.26
CA GLU A 353 3.77 -27.00 -7.37
C GLU A 353 4.02 -25.58 -6.82
N ALA A 354 3.28 -25.18 -5.77
CA ALA A 354 3.52 -23.93 -5.05
C ALA A 354 4.89 -23.89 -4.34
N GLU A 355 5.29 -24.97 -3.66
CA GLU A 355 6.61 -25.09 -3.03
C GLU A 355 7.74 -25.03 -4.06
N SER A 356 7.60 -25.78 -5.17
CA SER A 356 8.55 -25.73 -6.29
C SER A 356 8.67 -24.33 -6.89
N LEU A 357 7.56 -23.59 -6.99
CA LEU A 357 7.57 -22.22 -7.51
C LEU A 357 8.32 -21.25 -6.58
N ILE A 358 8.26 -21.43 -5.26
CA ILE A 358 9.04 -20.65 -4.29
C ILE A 358 10.55 -20.96 -4.40
N GLU A 359 10.91 -22.20 -4.70
CA GLU A 359 12.31 -22.57 -4.98
C GLU A 359 12.81 -21.95 -6.29
N ILE A 360 12.01 -21.97 -7.35
CA ILE A 360 12.33 -21.33 -8.64
C ILE A 360 12.53 -19.82 -8.44
N MET A 361 11.62 -19.19 -7.71
CA MET A 361 11.71 -17.78 -7.34
C MET A 361 13.06 -17.45 -6.69
N SER A 362 13.54 -18.30 -5.77
CA SER A 362 14.87 -18.14 -5.14
C SER A 362 16.04 -18.32 -6.13
N LYS A 363 15.92 -19.24 -7.10
CA LYS A 363 16.95 -19.49 -8.13
C LYS A 363 17.04 -18.36 -9.16
N GLU A 364 15.94 -17.68 -9.44
CA GLU A 364 15.87 -16.55 -10.38
C GLU A 364 16.27 -15.21 -9.73
N ASN A 365 17.00 -15.23 -8.61
CA ASN A 365 17.41 -14.05 -7.84
C ASN A 365 16.24 -13.15 -7.38
N CYS A 366 15.04 -13.71 -7.25
CA CYS A 366 13.85 -13.02 -6.76
C CYS A 366 13.53 -13.55 -5.36
N ALA A 367 14.06 -12.95 -4.29
CA ALA A 367 13.92 -13.53 -2.94
C ALA A 367 12.44 -13.59 -2.48
N PRO A 368 11.93 -14.76 -2.02
CA PRO A 368 10.59 -14.88 -1.44
C PRO A 368 10.37 -13.92 -0.27
N SER A 369 9.22 -13.26 -0.25
CA SER A 369 8.87 -12.27 0.76
C SER A 369 7.93 -12.84 1.83
N VAL A 370 7.75 -12.12 2.94
CA VAL A 370 6.78 -12.49 3.99
C VAL A 370 5.37 -12.73 3.41
N PRO A 371 4.82 -11.88 2.51
CA PRO A 371 3.57 -12.17 1.82
C PRO A 371 3.53 -13.50 1.05
N THR A 372 4.64 -13.91 0.42
CA THR A 372 4.72 -15.19 -0.33
C THR A 372 4.51 -16.37 0.61
N PHE A 373 5.22 -16.39 1.75
CA PHE A 373 5.09 -17.45 2.74
C PHE A 373 3.74 -17.41 3.46
N ASN A 374 3.23 -16.23 3.78
CA ASN A 374 1.90 -16.09 4.39
C ASN A 374 0.81 -16.66 3.47
N ALA A 375 0.87 -16.40 2.16
CA ALA A 375 -0.08 -16.97 1.20
C ALA A 375 0.00 -18.50 1.16
N PHE A 376 1.20 -19.09 1.22
CA PHE A 376 1.38 -20.54 1.20
C PHE A 376 0.94 -21.20 2.53
N ILE A 377 1.36 -20.65 3.67
CA ILE A 377 0.98 -21.11 5.01
C ILE A 377 -0.54 -21.07 5.16
N LYS A 378 -1.18 -19.95 4.78
CA LYS A 378 -2.63 -19.82 4.77
C LYS A 378 -3.30 -20.91 3.93
N GLY A 379 -2.82 -21.11 2.70
CA GLY A 379 -3.32 -22.16 1.82
C GLY A 379 -3.23 -23.56 2.42
N LEU A 380 -2.14 -23.87 3.11
CA LEU A 380 -1.96 -25.14 3.82
C LEU A 380 -2.88 -25.26 5.04
N CYS A 381 -3.02 -24.19 5.83
CA CYS A 381 -3.91 -24.12 6.99
C CYS A 381 -5.37 -24.29 6.60
N ASP A 382 -5.84 -23.60 5.56
CA ASP A 382 -7.22 -23.70 5.06
C ASP A 382 -7.54 -25.11 4.52
N ALA A 383 -6.53 -25.84 4.02
CA ALA A 383 -6.67 -27.24 3.61
C ALA A 383 -6.40 -28.25 4.75
N GLY A 384 -6.20 -27.79 5.99
CA GLY A 384 -5.96 -28.65 7.16
C GLY A 384 -4.57 -29.30 7.22
N ARG A 385 -3.62 -28.89 6.37
CA ARG A 385 -2.26 -29.44 6.26
C ARG A 385 -1.28 -28.77 7.23
N LEU A 386 -1.63 -28.77 8.51
CA LEU A 386 -0.95 -27.98 9.54
C LEU A 386 0.52 -28.35 9.75
N ASP A 387 0.87 -29.64 9.70
CA ASP A 387 2.27 -30.06 9.93
C ASP A 387 3.19 -29.54 8.80
N TRP A 388 2.67 -29.42 7.57
CA TRP A 388 3.40 -28.80 6.48
C TRP A 388 3.45 -27.28 6.63
N ALA A 389 2.37 -26.65 7.09
CA ALA A 389 2.36 -25.21 7.37
C ALA A 389 3.42 -24.84 8.43
N GLU A 390 3.57 -25.64 9.49
CA GLU A 390 4.61 -25.46 10.49
C GLU A 390 6.02 -25.67 9.91
N LYS A 391 6.21 -26.70 9.08
CA LYS A 391 7.49 -26.90 8.37
C LYS A 391 7.87 -25.68 7.53
N VAL A 392 6.94 -25.15 6.74
CA VAL A 392 7.16 -23.96 5.90
C VAL A 392 7.47 -22.74 6.76
N PHE A 393 6.78 -22.57 7.88
CA PHE A 393 7.04 -21.50 8.84
C PHE A 393 8.47 -21.54 9.40
N ARG A 394 9.00 -22.73 9.73
CA ARG A 394 10.39 -22.88 10.18
C ARG A 394 11.39 -22.63 9.04
N GLN A 395 11.08 -23.09 7.82
CA GLN A 395 11.94 -22.90 6.64
C GLN A 395 12.07 -21.42 6.23
N MET A 396 11.01 -20.62 6.43
CA MET A 396 10.99 -19.18 6.15
C MET A 396 12.21 -18.46 6.76
N GLU A 397 12.50 -18.74 8.03
CA GLU A 397 13.63 -18.14 8.76
C GLU A 397 14.95 -18.89 8.49
N GLN A 398 14.94 -20.23 8.57
CA GLN A 398 16.14 -21.05 8.51
C GLN A 398 16.80 -21.09 7.12
N GLN A 399 15.99 -21.14 6.05
CA GLN A 399 16.48 -21.32 4.69
C GLN A 399 16.46 -20.02 3.89
N HIS A 400 15.41 -19.20 4.05
CA HIS A 400 15.22 -18.00 3.23
C HIS A 400 15.59 -16.69 3.94
N ARG A 401 16.05 -16.74 5.20
CA ARG A 401 16.40 -15.56 6.02
C ARG A 401 15.29 -14.52 6.06
N CYS A 402 14.04 -14.98 6.02
CA CYS A 402 12.85 -14.15 6.01
C CYS A 402 12.18 -14.29 7.39
N PRO A 403 12.29 -13.31 8.30
CA PRO A 403 11.72 -13.45 9.64
C PRO A 403 10.19 -13.39 9.59
N PRO A 404 9.47 -14.28 10.31
CA PRO A 404 8.02 -14.24 10.40
C PRO A 404 7.55 -12.96 11.10
N ASN A 405 6.42 -12.41 10.64
CA ASN A 405 5.79 -11.26 11.28
C ASN A 405 4.45 -11.65 11.94
N ILE A 406 3.79 -10.69 12.59
CA ILE A 406 2.52 -10.93 13.28
C ILE A 406 1.43 -11.54 12.37
N VAL A 407 1.44 -11.22 11.06
CA VAL A 407 0.51 -11.80 10.09
C VAL A 407 0.82 -13.28 9.86
N THR A 408 2.10 -13.65 9.72
CA THR A 408 2.53 -15.06 9.60
C THR A 408 2.05 -15.89 10.79
N TYR A 409 2.24 -15.37 12.01
CA TYR A 409 1.77 -16.02 13.23
C TYR A 409 0.24 -16.13 13.26
N ASN A 410 -0.48 -15.07 12.88
CA ASN A 410 -1.95 -15.09 12.87
C ASN A 410 -2.51 -16.14 11.89
N GLU A 411 -1.91 -16.34 10.71
CA GLU A 411 -2.37 -17.37 9.76
C GLU A 411 -2.18 -18.79 10.33
N LEU A 412 -1.06 -19.07 11.02
CA LEU A 412 -0.87 -20.34 11.72
C LEU A 412 -1.82 -20.52 12.90
N LEU A 413 -1.97 -19.48 13.72
CA LEU A 413 -2.90 -19.48 14.86
C LEU A 413 -4.33 -19.73 14.40
N ASP A 414 -4.75 -19.15 13.26
CA ASP A 414 -6.07 -19.37 12.68
C ASP A 414 -6.24 -20.81 12.20
N GLY A 415 -5.23 -21.36 11.52
CA GLY A 415 -5.21 -22.78 11.13
C GLY A 415 -5.33 -23.73 12.33
N LEU A 416 -4.54 -23.49 13.39
CA LEU A 416 -4.57 -24.29 14.62
C LEU A 416 -5.90 -24.15 15.37
N ALA A 417 -6.45 -22.94 15.43
CA ALA A 417 -7.76 -22.67 16.02
C ALA A 417 -8.88 -23.41 15.28
N LYS A 418 -8.87 -23.38 13.94
CA LYS A 418 -9.84 -24.12 13.09
C LYS A 418 -9.74 -25.63 13.28
N ALA A 419 -8.55 -26.16 13.52
CA ALA A 419 -8.31 -27.59 13.78
C ALA A 419 -8.44 -27.99 15.26
N ASN A 420 -8.85 -27.07 16.15
CA ASN A 420 -8.98 -27.30 17.58
C ASN A 420 -7.67 -27.72 18.31
N ARG A 421 -6.50 -27.37 17.76
CA ARG A 421 -5.15 -27.66 18.33
C ARG A 421 -4.69 -26.51 19.23
N ILE A 422 -5.44 -26.26 20.32
CA ILE A 422 -5.26 -25.08 21.17
C ILE A 422 -3.91 -25.04 21.91
N GLU A 423 -3.41 -26.17 22.39
CA GLU A 423 -2.14 -26.22 23.14
C GLU A 423 -0.97 -25.70 22.29
N GLU A 424 -0.92 -26.08 21.03
CA GLU A 424 0.09 -25.62 20.07
C GLU A 424 -0.09 -24.13 19.73
N ALA A 425 -1.34 -23.68 19.62
CA ALA A 425 -1.63 -22.26 19.46
C ALA A 425 -1.07 -21.45 20.65
N TYR A 426 -1.26 -21.90 21.89
CA TYR A 426 -0.65 -21.27 23.07
C TYR A 426 0.88 -21.36 23.05
N GLY A 427 1.47 -22.45 22.58
CA GLY A 427 2.91 -22.56 22.33
C GLY A 427 3.42 -21.44 21.42
N LEU A 428 2.75 -21.20 20.29
CA LEU A 428 3.10 -20.11 19.37
C LEU A 428 2.95 -18.73 20.02
N THR A 429 1.93 -18.51 20.87
CA THR A 429 1.79 -17.22 21.55
C THR A 429 2.94 -16.90 22.50
N ARG A 430 3.54 -17.91 23.12
CA ARG A 430 4.76 -17.75 23.93
C ARG A 430 5.94 -17.39 23.06
N GLU A 431 6.07 -18.00 21.88
CA GLU A 431 7.12 -17.63 20.91
C GLU A 431 7.00 -16.17 20.46
N ILE A 432 5.78 -15.71 20.13
CA ILE A 432 5.50 -14.31 19.77
C ILE A 432 5.96 -13.35 20.88
N PHE A 433 5.64 -13.68 22.14
CA PHE A 433 6.03 -12.87 23.30
C PHE A 433 7.56 -12.84 23.50
N MET A 434 8.23 -13.98 23.39
CA MET A 434 9.69 -14.07 23.54
C MET A 434 10.45 -13.32 22.45
N ARG A 435 9.88 -13.21 21.24
CA ARG A 435 10.44 -12.42 20.13
C ARG A 435 10.13 -10.92 20.23
N GLY A 436 9.39 -10.48 21.24
CA GLY A 436 9.01 -9.07 21.41
C GLY A 436 8.05 -8.54 20.35
N VAL A 437 7.30 -9.42 19.67
CA VAL A 437 6.32 -9.01 18.67
C VAL A 437 5.01 -8.66 19.37
N GLU A 438 4.56 -7.41 19.23
CA GLU A 438 3.31 -6.96 19.84
C GLU A 438 2.09 -7.66 19.22
N TRP A 439 1.12 -8.00 20.08
CA TRP A 439 -0.11 -8.61 19.62
C TRP A 439 -1.01 -7.59 18.92
N SER A 440 -1.50 -7.99 17.76
CA SER A 440 -2.53 -7.25 17.03
C SER A 440 -3.92 -7.60 17.56
N SER A 441 -4.91 -6.74 17.33
CA SER A 441 -6.31 -7.07 17.67
C SER A 441 -6.77 -8.34 16.97
N SER A 442 -6.29 -8.61 15.75
CA SER A 442 -6.56 -9.88 15.06
C SER A 442 -5.95 -11.09 15.76
N THR A 443 -4.75 -10.97 16.35
CA THR A 443 -4.13 -12.07 17.13
C THR A 443 -5.01 -12.47 18.31
N TYR A 444 -5.51 -11.48 19.04
CA TYR A 444 -6.46 -11.70 20.13
C TYR A 444 -7.74 -12.36 19.61
N ASN A 445 -8.35 -11.81 18.56
CA ASN A 445 -9.59 -12.34 17.99
C ASN A 445 -9.45 -13.80 17.51
N THR A 446 -8.33 -14.16 16.88
CA THR A 446 -8.05 -15.54 16.44
C THR A 446 -7.95 -16.51 17.62
N LEU A 447 -7.23 -16.15 18.68
CA LEU A 447 -7.10 -16.98 19.89
C LEU A 447 -8.43 -17.09 20.65
N LEU A 448 -9.19 -16.00 20.70
CA LEU A 448 -10.53 -15.98 21.28
C LEU A 448 -11.47 -16.90 20.51
N HIS A 449 -11.48 -16.81 19.18
CA HIS A 449 -12.26 -17.70 18.32
C HIS A 449 -11.91 -19.17 18.55
N GLY A 450 -10.61 -19.50 18.56
CA GLY A 450 -10.13 -20.85 18.88
C GLY A 450 -10.61 -21.33 20.25
N SER A 451 -10.34 -20.55 21.31
CA SER A 451 -10.72 -20.88 22.69
C SER A 451 -12.22 -21.05 22.87
N CYS A 452 -13.02 -20.23 22.18
CA CYS A 452 -14.48 -20.34 22.17
C CYS A 452 -14.96 -21.63 21.50
N ASN A 453 -14.37 -22.01 20.36
CA ASN A 453 -14.73 -23.23 19.63
C ASN A 453 -14.31 -24.51 20.37
N ALA A 454 -13.21 -24.48 21.11
CA ALA A 454 -12.79 -25.59 21.98
C ALA A 454 -13.62 -25.74 23.26
N GLY A 455 -14.56 -24.83 23.51
CA GLY A 455 -15.34 -24.85 24.74
C GLY A 455 -14.54 -24.42 25.99
N LEU A 456 -13.60 -23.49 25.84
CA LEU A 456 -12.80 -22.92 26.95
C LEU A 456 -13.05 -21.41 27.14
N PRO A 457 -14.29 -20.96 27.42
CA PRO A 457 -14.63 -19.54 27.46
C PRO A 457 -14.03 -18.79 28.65
N GLY A 458 -13.64 -19.51 29.72
CA GLY A 458 -12.90 -18.90 30.83
C GLY A 458 -11.52 -18.37 30.41
N ILE A 459 -10.84 -19.10 29.52
CA ILE A 459 -9.55 -18.65 28.96
C ILE A 459 -9.79 -17.50 27.96
N ALA A 460 -10.90 -17.55 27.21
CA ALA A 460 -11.29 -16.44 26.35
C ALA A 460 -11.48 -15.12 27.13
N LEU A 461 -12.09 -15.15 28.32
CA LEU A 461 -12.18 -13.97 29.18
C LEU A 461 -10.82 -13.46 29.67
N GLN A 462 -9.89 -14.36 30.00
CA GLN A 462 -8.53 -13.97 30.38
C GLN A 462 -7.80 -13.27 29.22
N LEU A 463 -8.00 -13.75 27.98
CA LEU A 463 -7.46 -13.12 26.78
C LEU A 463 -8.05 -11.72 26.55
N VAL A 464 -9.34 -11.50 26.79
CA VAL A 464 -9.93 -10.15 26.74
C VAL A 464 -9.35 -9.25 27.83
N GLY A 465 -9.18 -9.78 29.05
CA GLY A 465 -8.52 -9.04 30.13
C GLY A 465 -7.12 -8.58 29.73
N LYS A 466 -6.32 -9.48 29.15
CA LYS A 466 -4.99 -9.15 28.62
C LYS A 466 -5.04 -8.14 27.48
N MET A 467 -5.96 -8.29 26.54
CA MET A 467 -6.19 -7.35 25.43
C MET A 467 -6.40 -5.91 25.96
N MET A 468 -7.20 -5.76 27.03
CA MET A 468 -7.46 -4.47 27.65
C MET A 468 -6.23 -3.90 28.38
N VAL A 469 -5.43 -4.74 29.03
CA VAL A 469 -4.16 -4.33 29.68
C VAL A 469 -3.15 -3.84 28.65
N ASP A 470 -3.10 -4.49 27.49
CA ASP A 470 -2.24 -4.09 26.35
C ASP A 470 -2.78 -2.85 25.60
N GLY A 471 -3.81 -2.17 26.14
CA GLY A 471 -4.37 -0.94 25.57
C GLY A 471 -5.24 -1.17 24.33
N LYS A 472 -5.60 -2.42 24.01
CA LYS A 472 -6.50 -2.76 22.89
C LYS A 472 -7.93 -2.91 23.41
N SER A 473 -8.89 -2.27 22.75
CA SER A 473 -10.31 -2.41 23.11
C SER A 473 -10.95 -3.56 22.36
N PRO A 474 -11.72 -4.45 23.02
CA PRO A 474 -12.47 -5.50 22.34
C PRO A 474 -13.50 -4.86 21.38
N ASP A 475 -13.58 -5.40 20.18
CA ASP A 475 -14.52 -4.96 19.15
C ASP A 475 -15.83 -5.76 19.22
N GLU A 476 -16.79 -5.42 18.36
CA GLU A 476 -18.10 -6.08 18.32
C GLU A 476 -17.99 -7.59 18.02
N ILE A 477 -17.02 -7.97 17.18
CA ILE A 477 -16.78 -9.36 16.80
C ILE A 477 -16.25 -10.13 18.00
N THR A 478 -15.27 -9.58 18.73
CA THR A 478 -14.71 -10.15 19.96
C THR A 478 -15.83 -10.50 20.96
N MET A 479 -16.72 -9.55 21.24
CA MET A 479 -17.77 -9.71 22.24
C MET A 479 -18.83 -10.71 21.78
N ASN A 480 -19.25 -10.65 20.51
CA ASN A 480 -20.22 -11.57 19.93
C ASN A 480 -19.74 -13.03 19.96
N MET A 481 -18.44 -13.28 19.73
CA MET A 481 -17.85 -14.62 19.81
C MET A 481 -17.91 -15.21 21.23
N ILE A 482 -17.58 -14.42 22.25
CA ILE A 482 -17.59 -14.89 23.66
C ILE A 482 -19.00 -15.17 24.13
N ILE A 483 -19.94 -14.28 23.81
CA ILE A 483 -21.37 -14.46 24.11
C ILE A 483 -21.87 -15.78 23.54
N LEU A 484 -21.62 -16.03 22.24
CA LEU A 484 -22.04 -17.26 21.58
C LEU A 484 -21.41 -18.51 22.22
N ALA A 485 -20.15 -18.43 22.65
CA ALA A 485 -19.45 -19.53 23.32
C ALA A 485 -20.08 -19.89 24.68
N TYR A 486 -20.42 -18.89 25.50
CA TYR A 486 -21.12 -19.12 26.77
C TYR A 486 -22.51 -19.71 26.57
N CYS A 487 -23.25 -19.21 25.57
CA CYS A 487 -24.56 -19.74 25.19
C CYS A 487 -24.48 -21.20 24.73
N LYS A 488 -23.48 -21.57 23.92
CA LYS A 488 -23.25 -22.97 23.49
C LYS A 488 -22.97 -23.93 24.65
N GLN A 489 -22.45 -23.43 25.78
CA GLN A 489 -22.22 -24.21 26.99
C GLN A 489 -23.41 -24.28 27.95
N GLY A 490 -24.57 -23.75 27.55
CA GLY A 490 -25.75 -23.65 28.42
C GLY A 490 -25.62 -22.60 29.53
N LYS A 491 -24.56 -21.77 29.53
CA LYS A 491 -24.33 -20.70 30.52
C LYS A 491 -24.91 -19.37 30.03
N ALA A 492 -26.13 -19.39 29.52
CA ALA A 492 -26.77 -18.25 28.87
C ALA A 492 -27.02 -17.05 29.82
N GLU A 493 -27.29 -17.31 31.10
CA GLU A 493 -27.42 -16.24 32.13
C GLU A 493 -26.13 -15.41 32.27
N ARG A 494 -24.96 -16.05 32.24
CA ARG A 494 -23.67 -15.34 32.27
C ARG A 494 -23.46 -14.50 31.01
N ALA A 495 -23.93 -14.98 29.86
CA ALA A 495 -23.89 -14.21 28.61
C ALA A 495 -24.83 -13.00 28.67
N ALA A 496 -26.01 -13.12 29.29
CA ALA A 496 -26.93 -12.00 29.53
C ALA A 496 -26.31 -10.96 30.48
N GLN A 497 -25.67 -11.39 31.57
CA GLN A 497 -24.96 -10.49 32.48
C GLN A 497 -23.82 -9.72 31.79
N MET A 498 -23.18 -10.29 30.76
CA MET A 498 -22.18 -9.58 29.96
C MET A 498 -22.78 -8.43 29.15
N LEU A 499 -24.02 -8.55 28.67
CA LEU A 499 -24.74 -7.43 28.04
C LEU A 499 -25.04 -6.31 29.07
N ASP A 500 -25.34 -6.69 30.31
CA ASP A 500 -25.68 -5.75 31.38
C ASP A 500 -24.49 -4.95 31.89
N LEU A 501 -23.36 -5.63 32.14
CA LEU A 501 -22.14 -5.01 32.66
C LEU A 501 -21.56 -3.93 31.73
N VAL A 502 -21.95 -3.90 30.46
CA VAL A 502 -21.47 -2.92 29.47
C VAL A 502 -22.46 -1.79 29.21
N SER A 503 -23.76 -2.01 29.49
CA SER A 503 -24.80 -0.98 29.39
C SER A 503 -24.62 0.17 30.40
N CYS A 504 -23.86 -0.04 31.48
CA CYS A 504 -23.66 0.90 32.59
C CYS A 504 -22.53 1.95 32.39
N GLY A 505 -22.20 2.32 31.14
CA GLY A 505 -21.60 3.63 30.85
C GLY A 505 -20.10 3.84 31.08
N ARG A 506 -19.27 2.79 31.21
CA ARG A 506 -17.79 2.93 31.33
C ARG A 506 -16.98 2.30 30.18
N ARG A 507 -17.59 1.71 29.15
CA ARG A 507 -16.88 0.96 28.09
C ARG A 507 -17.34 1.36 26.68
N LYS A 508 -16.43 1.24 25.71
CA LYS A 508 -16.58 1.68 24.30
C LYS A 508 -17.45 0.77 23.41
N TRP A 509 -17.86 -0.41 23.89
CA TRP A 509 -18.65 -1.37 23.10
C TRP A 509 -20.15 -1.16 23.30
N ARG A 510 -20.94 -1.24 22.22
CA ARG A 510 -22.40 -1.25 22.26
C ARG A 510 -22.89 -2.59 21.68
N PRO A 511 -23.79 -3.31 22.38
CA PRO A 511 -24.37 -4.53 21.83
C PRO A 511 -25.10 -4.27 20.51
N ASP A 512 -24.91 -5.17 19.55
CA ASP A 512 -25.55 -5.11 18.23
C ASP A 512 -26.67 -6.16 18.12
N VAL A 513 -27.31 -6.22 16.95
CA VAL A 513 -28.37 -7.20 16.65
C VAL A 513 -27.90 -8.64 16.88
N ILE A 514 -26.63 -8.94 16.59
CA ILE A 514 -26.05 -10.28 16.70
C ILE A 514 -25.83 -10.64 18.17
N SER A 515 -25.37 -9.68 19.00
CA SER A 515 -25.18 -9.87 20.45
C SER A 515 -26.47 -10.34 21.12
N TYR A 516 -27.57 -9.60 20.90
CA TYR A 516 -28.88 -9.94 21.45
C TYR A 516 -29.40 -11.27 20.90
N THR A 517 -29.27 -11.49 19.59
CA THR A 517 -29.74 -12.74 18.95
C THR A 517 -29.02 -13.97 19.51
N ASN A 518 -27.72 -13.90 19.77
CA ASN A 518 -26.96 -15.01 20.35
C ASN A 518 -27.36 -15.32 21.79
N VAL A 519 -27.60 -14.30 22.63
CA VAL A 519 -28.07 -14.51 24.02
C VAL A 519 -29.48 -15.08 24.06
N ILE A 520 -30.40 -14.52 23.26
CA ILE A 520 -31.77 -15.04 23.14
C ILE A 520 -31.73 -16.51 22.72
N TRP A 521 -30.91 -16.84 21.70
CA TRP A 521 -30.71 -18.23 21.28
C TRP A 521 -30.22 -19.14 22.42
N GLY A 522 -29.25 -18.67 23.21
CA GLY A 522 -28.75 -19.40 24.37
C GLY A 522 -29.81 -19.63 25.44
N LEU A 523 -30.56 -18.58 25.82
CA LEU A 523 -31.59 -18.65 26.86
C LEU A 523 -32.75 -19.56 26.45
N CYS A 524 -33.19 -19.46 25.19
CA CYS A 524 -34.18 -20.35 24.59
C CYS A 524 -33.78 -21.83 24.66
N ARG A 525 -32.49 -22.13 24.50
CA ARG A 525 -31.94 -23.50 24.54
C ARG A 525 -31.71 -24.02 25.97
N SER A 526 -31.57 -23.11 26.95
CA SER A 526 -31.41 -23.42 28.38
C SER A 526 -32.75 -23.49 29.15
N ASN A 527 -33.89 -23.49 28.46
CA ASN A 527 -35.25 -23.48 29.03
C ASN A 527 -35.66 -22.19 29.79
N CYS A 528 -34.90 -21.10 29.65
CA CYS A 528 -35.18 -19.78 30.24
C CYS A 528 -35.81 -18.85 29.19
N ARG A 529 -37.02 -19.18 28.72
CA ARG A 529 -37.60 -18.57 27.51
C ARG A 529 -38.24 -17.21 27.75
N GLU A 530 -38.82 -17.02 28.93
CA GLU A 530 -39.38 -15.75 29.38
C GLU A 530 -38.28 -14.67 29.39
N ASP A 531 -37.08 -15.02 29.86
CA ASP A 531 -35.91 -14.14 29.82
C ASP A 531 -35.49 -13.78 28.39
N GLY A 532 -35.66 -14.70 27.44
CA GLY A 532 -35.42 -14.45 26.01
C GLY A 532 -36.39 -13.41 25.41
N VAL A 533 -37.66 -13.45 25.81
CA VAL A 533 -38.67 -12.45 25.38
C VAL A 533 -38.40 -11.10 26.04
N ILE A 534 -38.06 -11.08 27.32
CA ILE A 534 -37.66 -9.85 28.04
C ILE A 534 -36.45 -9.20 27.36
N LEU A 535 -35.47 -10.00 26.91
CA LEU A 535 -34.31 -9.50 26.20
C LEU A 535 -34.66 -8.92 24.82
N LEU A 536 -35.67 -9.47 24.13
CA LEU A 536 -36.19 -8.94 22.86
C LEU A 536 -36.86 -7.57 23.06
N GLU A 537 -37.72 -7.43 24.06
CA GLU A 537 -38.35 -6.15 24.39
C GLU A 537 -37.30 -5.09 24.70
N ARG A 538 -36.26 -5.48 25.44
CA ARG A 538 -35.13 -4.60 25.74
C ARG A 538 -34.36 -4.21 24.49
N MET A 539 -34.10 -5.13 23.57
CA MET A 539 -33.45 -4.86 22.28
C MET A 539 -34.24 -3.81 21.49
N ILE A 540 -35.57 -3.93 21.42
CA ILE A 540 -36.46 -2.98 20.75
C ILE A 540 -36.43 -1.62 21.47
N SER A 541 -36.49 -1.61 22.81
CA SER A 541 -36.44 -0.37 23.61
C SER A 541 -35.12 0.38 23.46
N ALA A 542 -34.02 -0.32 23.16
CA ALA A 542 -32.71 0.26 22.87
C ALA A 542 -32.60 0.81 21.43
N GLY A 543 -33.67 0.74 20.64
CA GLY A 543 -33.70 1.19 19.24
C GLY A 543 -33.05 0.23 18.25
N ILE A 544 -32.79 -1.03 18.66
CA ILE A 544 -32.17 -2.04 17.82
C ILE A 544 -33.26 -2.92 17.20
N VAL A 545 -33.34 -2.94 15.87
CA VAL A 545 -34.39 -3.67 15.14
C VAL A 545 -34.04 -5.17 15.07
N PRO A 546 -34.93 -6.08 15.53
CA PRO A 546 -34.71 -7.52 15.44
C PRO A 546 -34.57 -8.01 13.99
N SER A 547 -33.67 -8.96 13.77
CA SER A 547 -33.47 -9.58 12.46
C SER A 547 -34.41 -10.76 12.24
N ILE A 548 -34.54 -11.22 10.98
CA ILE A 548 -35.22 -12.48 10.65
C ILE A 548 -34.65 -13.64 11.47
N ALA A 549 -33.32 -13.69 11.66
CA ALA A 549 -32.68 -14.73 12.47
C ALA A 549 -33.16 -14.68 13.94
N THR A 550 -33.31 -13.48 14.51
CA THR A 550 -33.82 -13.28 15.88
C THR A 550 -35.23 -13.85 16.04
N TRP A 551 -36.12 -13.55 15.09
CA TRP A 551 -37.49 -14.08 15.09
C TRP A 551 -37.53 -15.59 14.87
N SER A 552 -36.75 -16.12 13.94
CA SER A 552 -36.64 -17.56 13.69
C SER A 552 -36.19 -18.34 14.93
N VAL A 553 -35.25 -17.79 15.71
CA VAL A 553 -34.80 -18.41 16.97
C VAL A 553 -35.93 -18.53 17.98
N LEU A 554 -36.69 -17.45 18.18
CA LEU A 554 -37.82 -17.44 19.11
C LEU A 554 -38.94 -18.39 18.66
N VAL A 555 -39.36 -18.30 17.39
CA VAL A 555 -40.42 -19.15 16.83
C VAL A 555 -40.06 -20.64 16.96
N ASN A 556 -38.83 -21.03 16.61
CA ASN A 556 -38.38 -22.42 16.75
C ASN A 556 -38.35 -22.88 18.21
N CYS A 557 -38.03 -21.98 19.15
CA CYS A 557 -38.03 -22.30 20.58
C CYS A 557 -39.44 -22.59 21.12
N PHE A 558 -40.45 -21.85 20.68
CA PHE A 558 -41.84 -22.08 21.10
C PHE A 558 -42.47 -23.29 20.39
N ILE A 559 -42.20 -23.51 19.09
CA ILE A 559 -42.75 -24.65 18.33
C ILE A 559 -42.21 -26.00 18.83
N LEU A 560 -40.91 -26.10 19.14
CA LEU A 560 -40.32 -27.35 19.65
C LEU A 560 -40.96 -27.78 20.97
N ASP A 561 -41.46 -26.85 21.78
CA ASP A 561 -42.11 -27.16 23.05
C ASP A 561 -43.57 -27.56 22.92
N ASP A 562 -44.32 -27.00 21.96
CA ASP A 562 -45.67 -27.47 21.68
C ASP A 562 -45.65 -28.93 21.20
N ILE A 563 -44.60 -29.33 20.49
CA ILE A 563 -44.37 -30.71 20.07
C ILE A 563 -43.95 -31.61 21.26
N VAL A 564 -43.06 -31.15 22.14
CA VAL A 564 -42.62 -31.91 23.34
C VAL A 564 -43.76 -32.04 24.37
N ARG A 565 -44.52 -30.96 24.64
CA ARG A 565 -45.71 -30.99 25.52
C ARG A 565 -46.83 -31.86 24.96
N ALA A 566 -47.04 -31.85 23.63
CA ALA A 566 -47.96 -32.78 22.99
C ALA A 566 -47.50 -34.23 23.19
N HIS A 567 -46.19 -34.52 23.10
CA HIS A 567 -45.67 -35.87 23.31
C HIS A 567 -45.80 -36.34 24.77
N ASP A 568 -45.54 -35.48 25.75
CA ASP A 568 -45.67 -35.81 27.18
C ASP A 568 -47.14 -35.99 27.61
N GLN A 569 -48.11 -35.35 26.93
CA GLN A 569 -49.55 -35.58 27.15
C GLN A 569 -50.05 -36.94 26.62
N PHE A 570 -49.31 -37.61 25.73
CA PHE A 570 -49.65 -38.94 25.21
C PHE A 570 -48.91 -40.09 25.92
N THR A 571 -48.16 -39.82 26.99
CA THR A 571 -47.34 -40.83 27.71
C THR A 571 -47.71 -41.00 29.19
N ILE A 572 -48.95 -40.69 29.59
CA ILE A 572 -49.50 -40.99 30.92
C ILE A 572 -50.51 -42.13 30.84
#